data_AF-A0A529L097-F1
#
_entry.id   AF-A0A529L097-F1
#
_cell.length_a   1.000
_cell.length_b   1.000
_cell.length_c   1.000
_cell.angle_alpha   90.00
_cell.angle_beta   90.00
_cell.angle_gamma   90.00
#
_symmetry.space_group_name_H-M   'P 1'
#
loop_
_entity.id
_entity.type
_entity.pdbx_description
1 polymer ?
#
loop_
_entity_poly.entity_id
_entity_poly.type
_entity_poly.pdbx_seq_one_letter_code
_entity_poly.pdbx_strand_id
1 'polypeptide(L)'
;MLKGTCHCGAAHWTLEGDPGSITACNCTLCRRYGTLWAYDYADERIRIAGPMRSYTRAQVAEPALEILFCPKCACVLAWRG
;
A
#
# COMPACT_ATOMS: atom_id res chain seq x y z
N MET A 1 -10.80 -13.64 4.67
CA MET A 1 -9.93 -13.11 3.60
C MET A 1 -10.49 -11.77 3.16
N LEU A 2 -9.73 -10.72 3.39
CA LEU A 2 -10.03 -9.37 2.89
C LEU A 2 -9.51 -9.25 1.45
N LYS A 3 -10.23 -8.50 0.63
CA LYS A 3 -9.85 -8.20 -0.74
C LYS A 3 -10.08 -6.72 -1.00
N GLY A 4 -9.20 -6.11 -1.76
CA GLY A 4 -9.37 -4.74 -2.21
C GLY A 4 -8.88 -4.58 -3.63
N THR A 5 -9.44 -3.59 -4.31
CA THR A 5 -9.03 -3.18 -5.65
C THR A 5 -8.77 -1.68 -5.65
N CYS A 6 -7.96 -1.21 -6.59
CA CYS A 6 -7.93 0.20 -6.92
C CYS A 6 -9.25 0.64 -7.55
N HIS A 7 -9.49 1.95 -7.63
CA HIS A 7 -10.74 2.50 -8.16
C HIS A 7 -11.09 2.00 -9.57
N CYS A 8 -10.09 1.85 -10.46
CA CYS A 8 -10.32 1.36 -11.82
C CYS A 8 -10.31 -0.18 -11.96
N GLY A 9 -10.13 -0.92 -10.86
CA GLY A 9 -10.11 -2.39 -10.83
C GLY A 9 -8.86 -3.06 -11.41
N ALA A 10 -7.94 -2.31 -12.00
CA ALA A 10 -6.77 -2.90 -12.69
C ALA A 10 -5.75 -3.54 -11.74
N ALA A 11 -5.63 -3.02 -10.52
CA ALA A 11 -4.72 -3.51 -9.49
C ALA A 11 -5.50 -3.90 -8.24
N HIS A 12 -5.04 -4.93 -7.53
CA HIS A 12 -5.77 -5.52 -6.42
C HIS A 12 -4.83 -6.16 -5.39
N TRP A 13 -5.36 -6.37 -4.19
CA TRP A 13 -4.66 -7.04 -3.09
C TRP A 13 -5.58 -7.97 -2.32
N THR A 14 -4.99 -8.94 -1.64
CA THR A 14 -5.67 -9.84 -0.71
C THR A 14 -4.91 -9.90 0.61
N LEU A 15 -5.65 -10.02 1.71
CA LEU A 15 -5.11 -10.30 3.05
C LEU A 15 -5.82 -11.52 3.66
N GLU A 16 -5.04 -12.49 4.11
CA GLU A 16 -5.52 -13.68 4.80
C GLU A 16 -5.62 -13.50 6.32
N GLY A 17 -6.73 -13.98 6.90
CA GLY A 17 -7.00 -13.83 8.33
C GLY A 17 -7.36 -12.41 8.76
N ASP A 18 -7.14 -12.14 10.04
CA ASP A 18 -7.35 -10.84 10.68
C ASP A 18 -6.11 -9.95 10.47
N PRO A 19 -6.25 -8.72 9.95
CA PRO A 19 -5.11 -7.79 9.82
C PRO A 19 -4.50 -7.35 11.16
N GLY A 20 -5.17 -7.57 12.28
CA GLY A 20 -4.72 -7.12 13.59
C GLY A 20 -4.81 -5.60 13.72
N SER A 21 -3.83 -4.98 14.38
CA SER A 21 -3.77 -3.53 14.52
C SER A 21 -3.52 -2.87 13.16
N ILE A 22 -4.34 -1.87 12.86
CA ILE A 22 -4.20 -1.02 11.67
C ILE A 22 -3.71 0.37 12.07
N THR A 23 -2.88 0.97 11.23
CA THR A 23 -2.24 2.27 11.52
C THR A 23 -2.76 3.37 10.61
N ALA A 24 -3.34 4.40 11.21
CA ALA A 24 -3.54 5.71 10.58
C ALA A 24 -2.27 6.56 10.78
N CYS A 25 -1.29 6.42 9.89
CA CYS A 25 0.01 7.10 10.06
C CYS A 25 -0.13 8.61 9.87
N ASN A 26 0.47 9.39 10.78
CA ASN A 26 0.40 10.85 10.80
C ASN A 26 1.56 11.56 10.08
N CYS A 27 2.47 10.83 9.43
CA CYS A 27 3.58 11.45 8.71
C CYS A 27 3.07 12.32 7.55
N THR A 28 3.88 13.26 7.08
CA THR A 28 3.48 14.25 6.06
C THR A 28 3.01 13.62 4.75
N LEU A 29 3.50 12.42 4.42
CA LEU A 29 3.08 11.66 3.24
C LEU A 29 1.77 10.89 3.47
N CYS A 30 1.70 10.04 4.50
CA CYS A 30 0.53 9.21 4.78
C CYS A 30 -0.72 10.03 5.10
N ARG A 31 -0.56 11.18 5.77
CA ARG A 31 -1.67 12.12 6.00
C ARG A 31 -2.28 12.65 4.70
N ARG A 32 -1.51 12.73 3.61
CA ARG A 32 -2.01 13.13 2.27
C ARG A 32 -2.69 11.98 1.53
N TYR A 33 -2.24 10.76 1.74
CA TYR A 33 -2.89 9.58 1.16
C TYR A 33 -4.16 9.17 1.90
N GLY A 34 -4.27 9.49 3.20
CA GLY A 34 -5.48 9.23 3.99
C GLY A 34 -5.79 7.75 4.15
N THR A 35 -4.77 6.89 4.14
CA THR A 35 -4.90 5.44 4.19
C THR A 35 -4.87 4.89 5.61
N LEU A 36 -5.44 3.69 5.77
CA LEU A 36 -5.23 2.82 6.93
C LEU A 36 -4.29 1.68 6.50
N TRP A 37 -3.21 1.48 7.23
CA TRP A 37 -2.19 0.48 6.91
C TRP A 37 -2.37 -0.78 7.74
N ALA A 38 -2.52 -1.92 7.07
CA ALA A 38 -2.35 -3.25 7.64
C ALA A 38 -0.91 -3.73 7.40
N TYR A 39 -0.45 -4.64 8.25
CA TYR A 39 0.94 -5.11 8.27
C TYR A 39 0.99 -6.62 8.09
N ASP A 40 1.78 -7.04 7.11
CA ASP A 40 2.20 -8.43 6.93
C ASP A 40 3.34 -8.50 5.91
N TYR A 41 3.83 -9.69 5.63
CA TYR A 41 4.86 -9.93 4.62
C TYR A 41 4.23 -10.20 3.24
N ALA A 42 4.91 -9.73 2.21
CA ALA A 42 4.54 -10.05 0.83
C ALA A 42 4.69 -11.56 0.61
N ASP A 43 3.73 -12.13 -0.13
CA ASP A 43 3.64 -13.55 -0.48
C ASP A 43 3.31 -14.50 0.70
N GLU A 44 3.24 -13.99 1.92
CA GLU A 44 2.65 -14.66 3.10
C GLU A 44 1.13 -14.42 3.15
N ARG A 45 0.63 -13.62 4.12
CA ARG A 45 -0.81 -13.33 4.21
C ARG A 45 -1.22 -12.20 3.27
N ILE A 46 -0.29 -11.36 2.81
CA ILE A 46 -0.57 -10.27 1.87
C ILE A 46 -0.06 -10.64 0.48
N ARG A 47 -0.95 -10.51 -0.52
CA ARG A 47 -0.60 -10.60 -1.94
C ARG A 47 -1.14 -9.39 -2.68
N ILE A 48 -0.35 -8.86 -3.62
CA ILE A 48 -0.70 -7.71 -4.46
C ILE A 48 -0.45 -8.12 -5.91
N ALA A 49 -1.36 -7.75 -6.81
CA ALA A 49 -1.24 -8.05 -8.23
C ALA A 49 -1.87 -6.96 -9.10
N GLY A 50 -1.52 -7.00 -10.38
CA GLY A 50 -1.87 -5.97 -11.36
C GLY A 50 -0.76 -4.91 -11.53
N PRO A 51 -0.97 -3.92 -12.41
CA PRO A 51 0.03 -2.94 -12.74
C PRO A 51 0.23 -1.97 -11.56
N MET A 52 1.49 -1.77 -11.20
CA MET A 52 1.91 -0.92 -10.09
C MET A 52 3.03 0.01 -10.54
N ARG A 53 2.94 1.27 -10.09
CA ARG A 53 4.06 2.20 -10.06
C ARG A 53 4.43 2.47 -8.61
N SER A 54 5.66 2.93 -8.40
CA SER A 54 6.15 3.23 -7.07
C SER A 54 6.65 4.66 -6.91
N TYR A 55 6.65 5.10 -5.66
CA TYR A 55 7.19 6.38 -5.23
C TYR A 55 7.99 6.20 -3.93
N THR A 56 9.23 6.67 -3.93
CA THR A 56 10.06 6.81 -2.73
C THR A 56 10.37 8.30 -2.51
N ARG A 57 10.51 8.70 -1.24
CA ARG A 57 10.77 10.11 -0.91
C ARG A 57 12.21 10.48 -1.26
N ALA A 58 12.38 11.17 -2.39
CA ALA A 58 13.70 11.63 -2.84
C ALA A 58 14.43 12.57 -1.86
N GLN A 59 13.70 13.24 -0.96
CA GLN A 59 14.25 14.17 0.04
C GLN A 59 14.82 13.46 1.29
N VAL A 60 14.78 12.13 1.33
CA VAL A 60 15.32 11.32 2.44
C VAL A 60 16.48 10.52 1.87
N ALA A 61 17.66 10.65 2.48
CA ALA A 61 18.87 9.96 2.02
C ALA A 61 18.65 8.44 1.95
N GLU A 62 17.94 7.88 2.92
CA GLU A 62 17.54 6.47 2.99
C GLU A 62 16.03 6.38 3.23
N PRO A 63 15.21 6.40 2.16
CA PRO A 63 13.77 6.35 2.31
C PRO A 63 13.35 4.96 2.80
N ALA A 64 12.84 4.88 4.02
CA ALA A 64 12.42 3.62 4.64
C ALA A 64 11.24 2.92 3.95
N LEU A 65 10.44 3.63 3.15
CA LEU A 65 9.24 3.07 2.53
C LEU A 65 9.14 3.44 1.04
N GLU A 66 8.87 2.43 0.22
CA GLU A 66 8.37 2.53 -1.15
C GLU A 66 6.84 2.46 -1.14
N ILE A 67 6.16 3.45 -1.73
CA ILE A 67 4.70 3.46 -1.84
C ILE A 67 4.28 2.94 -3.21
N LEU A 68 3.32 2.01 -3.25
CA LEU A 68 2.82 1.37 -4.45
C LEU A 68 1.42 1.89 -4.80
N PHE A 69 1.22 2.29 -6.05
CA PHE A 69 -0.03 2.85 -6.53
C PHE A 69 -0.37 2.39 -7.94
N CYS A 70 -1.66 2.43 -8.28
CA CYS A 70 -2.14 2.09 -9.61
C CYS A 70 -1.74 3.17 -10.63
N PRO A 71 -1.06 2.84 -11.73
CA PRO A 71 -0.67 3.84 -12.73
C PRO A 71 -1.85 4.42 -13.52
N LYS A 72 -3.03 3.77 -13.48
CA LYS A 72 -4.21 4.20 -14.24
C LYS A 72 -5.11 5.16 -13.46
N CYS A 73 -5.30 4.95 -12.16
CA CYS A 73 -6.20 5.77 -11.34
C CYS A 73 -5.51 6.42 -10.13
N ALA A 74 -4.20 6.24 -9.97
CA ALA A 74 -3.39 6.79 -8.87
C ALA A 74 -3.80 6.36 -7.45
N CYS A 75 -4.77 5.47 -7.27
CA CYS A 75 -5.07 4.90 -5.95
C CYS A 75 -3.81 4.26 -5.35
N VAL A 76 -3.56 4.55 -4.08
CA VAL A 76 -2.52 3.91 -3.27
C VAL A 76 -3.02 2.53 -2.84
N LEU A 77 -2.21 1.49 -3.03
CA LEU A 77 -2.57 0.12 -2.67
C LEU A 77 -1.78 -0.39 -1.47
N ALA A 78 -0.48 -0.10 -1.40
CA ALA A 78 0.41 -0.71 -0.44
C ALA A 78 1.70 0.12 -0.25
N TRP A 79 2.53 -0.33 0.68
CA TRP A 79 3.91 0.12 0.84
C TRP A 79 4.83 -1.11 0.98
N ARG A 80 6.13 -0.91 0.79
CA ARG A 80 7.21 -1.88 1.05
C ARG A 80 8.35 -1.18 1.79
N GLY A 81 9.02 -1.88 2.70
CA GLY A 81 10.13 -1.36 3.50
C GLY A 81 10.48 -2.30 4.64
#